data_AF-A0A6V7L0Y6-F1
#
_entry.id   AF-A0A6V7L0Y6-F1
#
_cell.length_a   1.000
_cell.length_b   1.000
_cell.length_c   1.000
_cell.angle_alpha   90.00
_cell.angle_beta   90.00
_cell.angle_gamma   90.00
#
_symmetry.space_group_name_H-M   'P 1'
#
loop_
_entity.id
_entity.type
_entity.pdbx_description
1 polymer ?
#
loop_
_entity_poly.entity_id
_entity_poly.type
_entity_poly.pdbx_seq_one_letter_code
_entity_poly.pdbx_strand_id
1 'polypeptide(L)' 'MPIQYDSDEELQCAICDGTKNLVQCIGCTGDIYCPACFEEYHDAMEKHKTVPVRSNKSIPD' A
#
# COMPACT_ATOMS: atom_id res chain seq x y z
N MET A 1 0.47 -30.40 6.04
CA MET A 1 -0.16 -29.13 6.43
C MET A 1 -0.19 -28.24 5.20
N PRO A 2 -1.35 -27.89 4.64
CA PRO A 2 -1.41 -26.89 3.59
C PRO A 2 -1.15 -25.52 4.24
N ILE A 3 0.00 -24.94 3.95
CA ILE A 3 0.24 -23.51 4.13
C ILE A 3 -0.77 -22.79 3.24
N GLN A 4 -1.90 -22.41 3.84
CA GLN A 4 -2.75 -21.36 3.31
C GLN A 4 -1.85 -20.11 3.33
N TYR A 5 -1.25 -19.77 2.19
CA TYR A 5 -0.76 -18.41 1.98
C TYR A 5 -2.03 -17.58 1.85
N ASP A 6 -2.57 -17.21 3.00
CA ASP A 6 -3.62 -16.21 3.10
C ASP A 6 -2.97 -14.92 2.60
N SER A 7 -3.08 -14.69 1.30
CA SER A 7 -2.58 -13.47 0.65
C SER A 7 -3.47 -12.27 0.98
N ASP A 8 -4.13 -12.27 2.14
CA ASP A 8 -4.64 -11.09 2.86
C ASP A 8 -3.49 -10.54 3.73
N GLU A 9 -2.28 -10.43 3.17
CA GLU A 9 -1.30 -9.51 3.72
C GLU A 9 -1.97 -8.14 3.65
N GLU A 10 -2.51 -7.70 4.78
CA GLU A 10 -3.32 -6.49 4.87
C GLU A 10 -2.52 -5.36 4.25
N LEU A 11 -2.97 -4.92 3.06
CA LEU A 11 -2.31 -3.83 2.35
C LEU A 11 -2.33 -2.65 3.33
N GLN A 12 -1.14 -2.28 3.80
CA GLN A 12 -0.95 -1.28 4.84
C GLN A 12 0.27 -0.42 4.53
N CYS A 13 0.28 0.80 5.04
CA CYS A 13 1.37 1.73 4.85
C CYS A 13 2.62 1.20 5.56
N ALA A 14 3.73 1.05 4.85
CA ALA A 14 4.99 0.56 5.44
C ALA A 14 5.60 1.49 6.52
N ILE A 15 5.05 2.71 6.68
CA ILE A 15 5.53 3.70 7.65
C ILE A 15 4.63 3.78 8.90
N CYS A 16 3.31 3.74 8.71
CA CYS A 16 2.35 3.99 9.79
C CYS A 16 1.29 2.89 9.94
N ASP A 17 1.41 1.80 9.19
CA ASP A 17 0.48 0.67 9.13
C ASP A 17 -0.98 1.07 8.85
N GLY A 18 -1.18 2.26 8.27
CA GLY A 18 -2.49 2.73 7.86
C GLY A 18 -3.03 1.91 6.70
N THR A 19 -4.30 1.53 6.75
CA THR A 19 -4.97 0.72 5.71
C THR A 19 -5.87 1.55 4.78
N LYS A 20 -5.89 2.88 4.95
CA LYS A 20 -6.80 3.79 4.22
C LYS A 20 -6.06 4.58 3.15
N ASN A 21 -6.70 4.70 1.98
CA ASN A 21 -6.22 5.48 0.84
C ASN A 21 -4.78 5.13 0.47
N LEU A 22 -4.47 3.86 0.35
CA LEU A 22 -3.11 3.43 0.09
C LEU A 22 -2.72 3.66 -1.37
N VAL A 23 -1.45 3.96 -1.56
CA VAL A 23 -0.81 4.18 -2.85
C VAL A 23 0.41 3.27 -2.94
N GLN A 24 0.52 2.57 -4.05
CA GLN A 24 1.66 1.70 -4.34
C GLN A 24 2.62 2.45 -5.26
N CYS A 25 3.88 2.53 -4.87
CA CYS A 25 4.92 3.14 -5.68
C CYS A 25 5.36 2.17 -6.79
N ILE A 26 5.03 2.51 -8.05
CA ILE A 26 5.47 1.74 -9.23
C ILE A 26 6.85 2.18 -9.74
N GLY A 27 7.43 3.23 -9.14
CA GLY A 27 8.77 3.72 -9.47
C GLY A 27 9.90 3.01 -8.72
N CYS A 28 9.61 2.45 -7.54
CA CYS A 28 10.59 1.75 -6.71
C CYS A 28 10.44 0.23 -6.88
N THR A 29 9.73 -0.40 -5.94
CA THR A 29 9.66 -1.86 -5.79
C THR A 29 8.24 -2.40 -5.61
N GLY A 30 7.23 -1.53 -5.71
CA GLY A 30 5.86 -1.89 -5.39
C GLY A 30 5.51 -1.79 -3.91
N ASP A 31 6.30 -1.06 -3.12
CA ASP A 31 6.00 -0.74 -1.73
C ASP A 31 4.75 0.14 -1.61
N ILE A 32 4.02 -0.05 -0.50
CA ILE A 32 2.73 0.59 -0.26
C ILE A 32 2.86 1.61 0.86
N TYR A 33 2.32 2.79 0.62
CA TYR A 33 2.33 3.91 1.53
C TYR A 33 0.96 4.60 1.52
N CYS A 34 0.61 5.33 2.57
CA CYS A 34 -0.49 6.28 2.48
C CYS A 34 0.01 7.58 1.83
N PRO A 35 -0.85 8.42 1.22
CA PRO A 35 -0.44 9.64 0.52
C PRO A 35 0.33 10.60 1.42
N ALA A 36 -0.06 10.74 2.69
CA ALA A 36 0.67 11.57 3.64
C ALA A 36 2.11 11.06 3.85
N CYS A 37 2.27 9.77 4.18
CA CYS A 37 3.61 9.22 4.37
C CYS A 37 4.42 9.15 3.07
N PHE A 38 3.75 8.95 1.94
CA PHE A 38 4.36 8.99 0.62
C PHE A 38 4.89 10.39 0.35
N GLU A 39 4.08 11.45 0.44
CA GLU A 39 4.49 12.82 0.16
C GLU A 39 5.56 13.35 1.15
N GLU A 40 5.42 13.04 2.43
CA GLU A 40 6.34 13.55 3.47
C GLU A 40 7.68 12.80 3.53
N TYR A 41 7.68 11.48 3.35
CA TYR A 41 8.87 10.65 3.56
C TYR A 41 9.42 9.99 2.30
N HIS A 42 8.62 9.82 1.23
CA HIS A 42 9.04 9.10 0.02
C HIS A 42 9.16 9.98 -1.25
N ASP A 43 8.21 10.88 -1.51
CA ASP A 43 8.12 11.76 -2.69
C ASP A 43 8.93 13.06 -2.53
N ALA A 44 9.45 13.32 -1.33
CA ALA A 44 10.15 14.57 -1.00
C ALA A 44 11.38 14.86 -1.89
N MET A 45 11.95 13.84 -2.54
CA MET A 45 13.13 13.98 -3.41
C MET A 45 12.92 13.46 -4.84
N GLU A 46 12.07 12.46 -5.05
CA GLU A 46 11.80 11.87 -6.37
C GLU A 46 10.29 11.68 -6.56
N LYS A 47 9.74 12.33 -7.59
CA LYS A 47 8.32 12.24 -7.95
C LYS A 47 7.98 10.90 -8.59
N HIS A 48 8.03 9.83 -7.80
CA HIS A 48 7.70 8.50 -8.28
C HIS A 48 6.22 8.40 -8.60
N LYS A 49 5.91 7.71 -9.70
CA LYS A 49 4.52 7.43 -10.04
C LYS A 49 3.97 6.43 -9.02
N THR A 50 2.79 6.73 -8.51
CA THR A 50 2.05 5.84 -7.64
C THR A 50 0.73 5.44 -8.28
N VAL A 51 0.22 4.30 -7.88
CA VAL A 51 -1.12 3.82 -8.24
C VAL A 51 -1.93 3.60 -6.97
N PRO A 52 -3.21 4.02 -6.92
CA PRO A 52 -4.05 3.80 -5.75
C PRO A 52 -4.34 2.31 -5.59
N VAL A 53 -4.04 1.78 -4.40
CA VAL A 53 -4.32 0.40 -4.02
C VAL A 53 -5.75 0.32 -3.55
N ARG A 54 -6.57 -0.46 -4.26
CA ARG A 54 -7.93 -0.76 -3.84
C ARG A 54 -7.84 -2.04 -3.02
N SER A 55 -7.92 -1.93 -1.70
CA SER A 55 -8.21 -3.09 -0.86
C SER A 55 -9.59 -3.59 -1.28
N ASN A 56 -9.65 -4.71 -2.00
CA ASN A 56 -10.90 -5.37 -2.39
C ASN A 56 -11.56 -6.01 -1.15
N LYS A 57 -11.81 -5.25 -0.08
CA LYS A 57 -12.78 -5.58 0.95
C LYS A 57 -14.14 -5.03 0.48
N SER A 58 -14.64 -5.63 -0.59
CA SER A 58 -16.06 -5.67 -0.94
C SER A 58 -16.28 -7.14 -1.27
N ILE A 59 -16.96 -7.93 -0.44
CA ILE A 59 -18.39 -7.82 -0.15
C ILE A 59 -18.66 -8.56 1.18
N PRO A 60 -19.32 -7.96 2.18
CA PRO A 60 -20.05 -8.71 3.20
C PRO A 60 -21.44 -9.15 2.65
N ASP A 61 -21.79 -10.42 2.84
CA ASP A 61 -23.17 -10.87 3.08
C ASP A 61 -23.16 -11.78 4.31
#